data_AF-A0A2Z2MJC5-F1
#
_entry.id   AF-A0A2Z2MJC5-F1
#
_cell.length_a   1.000
_cell.length_b   1.000
_cell.length_c   1.000
_cell.angle_alpha   90.00
_cell.angle_beta   90.00
_cell.angle_gamma   90.00
#
_symmetry.space_group_name_H-M   'P 1'
#
loop_
_entity.id
_entity.type
_entity.pdbx_description
1 polymer ?
#
loop_
_entity_poly.entity_id
_entity_poly.type
_entity_poly.pdbx_seq_one_letter_code
_entity_poly.pdbx_strand_id
1 'polypeptide(L)'
;MTAVDVIAVVVLTLFLIQFLRLAVSGGSKKALFLTLALFSMSLGVWLIYNASFVWGWDVYTYVSLAFAVGMFLLSVFGLYRLREEEGSREFQKEI
;
A
#
# COMPACT_ATOMS: atom_id res chain seq x y z
N MET A 1 -2.73 12.43 -21.55
CA MET A 1 -3.20 11.43 -20.57
C MET A 1 -3.79 10.27 -21.33
N THR A 2 -3.25 9.10 -21.12
CA THR A 2 -3.76 7.83 -21.67
C THR A 2 -4.91 7.31 -20.82
N ALA A 3 -5.73 6.38 -21.34
CA ALA A 3 -6.79 5.73 -20.55
C ALA A 3 -6.24 5.01 -19.30
N VAL A 4 -5.00 4.53 -19.38
CA VAL A 4 -4.28 3.90 -18.26
C VAL A 4 -4.00 4.92 -17.16
N ASP A 5 -3.59 6.14 -17.50
CA ASP A 5 -3.35 7.20 -16.52
C ASP A 5 -4.63 7.56 -15.77
N VAL A 6 -5.77 7.64 -16.47
CA VAL A 6 -7.08 7.94 -15.87
C VAL A 6 -7.48 6.84 -14.89
N ILE A 7 -7.34 5.57 -15.28
CA ILE A 7 -7.65 4.43 -14.40
C ILE A 7 -6.74 4.45 -13.17
N ALA A 8 -5.45 4.69 -13.34
CA ALA A 8 -4.50 4.77 -12.23
C ALA A 8 -4.88 5.87 -11.23
N VAL A 9 -5.27 7.06 -11.71
CA VAL A 9 -5.73 8.16 -10.86
C VAL A 9 -7.02 7.79 -10.11
N VAL A 10 -7.99 7.16 -10.78
CA VAL A 10 -9.24 6.72 -10.13
C VAL A 10 -8.95 5.68 -9.05
N VAL A 11 -8.12 4.67 -9.34
CA VAL A 11 -7.74 3.63 -8.38
C VAL A 11 -7.01 4.23 -7.19
N LEU A 12 -6.06 5.14 -7.42
CA LEU A 12 -5.34 5.86 -6.38
C LEU A 12 -6.29 6.65 -5.48
N THR A 13 -7.27 7.33 -6.08
CA THR A 13 -8.25 8.15 -5.36
C THR A 13 -9.17 7.28 -4.49
N LEU A 14 -9.69 6.18 -5.04
CA LEU A 14 -10.50 5.22 -4.30
C LEU A 14 -9.72 4.57 -3.15
N PHE A 15 -8.45 4.25 -3.38
CA PHE A 15 -7.55 3.76 -2.33
C PHE A 15 -7.37 4.78 -1.21
N LEU A 16 -7.07 6.03 -1.55
CA LEU A 16 -6.91 7.11 -0.57
C LEU A 16 -8.18 7.29 0.27
N ILE A 17 -9.35 7.29 -0.38
CA ILE A 17 -10.64 7.39 0.32
C ILE A 17 -10.85 6.22 1.27
N GLN A 18 -10.60 4.98 0.83
CA GLN A 18 -10.71 3.78 1.68
C GLN A 18 -9.73 3.83 2.85
N PHE A 19 -8.47 4.20 2.60
CA PHE A 19 -7.44 4.30 3.61
C PHE A 19 -7.76 5.38 4.66
N LEU A 20 -8.16 6.58 4.22
CA LEU A 20 -8.62 7.65 5.11
C LEU A 20 -9.86 7.23 5.88
N ARG A 21 -10.81 6.55 5.24
CA ARG A 21 -12.00 6.03 5.91
C ARG A 21 -11.63 5.05 7.01
N LEU A 22 -10.76 4.08 6.74
CA LEU A 22 -10.25 3.12 7.73
C LEU A 22 -9.49 3.81 8.86
N ALA A 23 -8.67 4.83 8.54
CA ALA A 23 -7.90 5.59 9.51
C ALA A 23 -8.78 6.44 10.44
N VAL A 24 -9.83 7.06 9.90
CA VAL A 24 -10.72 7.97 10.64
C VAL A 24 -11.82 7.21 11.38
N SER A 25 -12.35 6.11 10.82
CA SER A 25 -13.43 5.35 11.45
C SER A 25 -12.98 4.50 12.64
N GLY A 26 -11.68 4.49 12.97
CA GLY A 26 -11.14 3.64 14.03
C GLY A 26 -11.39 2.14 13.80
N GLY A 27 -11.48 1.71 12.53
CA GLY A 27 -11.67 0.31 12.19
C GLY A 27 -10.47 -0.55 12.61
N SER A 28 -10.56 -1.88 12.43
CA SER A 28 -9.47 -2.79 12.80
C SER A 28 -8.14 -2.28 12.22
N LYS A 29 -7.20 -1.96 13.12
CA LYS A 29 -5.86 -1.45 12.76
C LYS A 29 -5.16 -2.44 11.82
N LYS A 30 -5.46 -3.73 11.97
CA LYS A 30 -5.01 -4.79 11.08
C LYS A 30 -5.46 -4.58 9.64
N ALA A 31 -6.74 -4.25 9.43
CA ALA A 31 -7.27 -3.97 8.09
C ALA A 31 -6.58 -2.75 7.46
N LEU A 32 -6.32 -1.70 8.25
CA LEU A 32 -5.61 -0.51 7.79
C LEU A 32 -4.19 -0.84 7.29
N PHE A 33 -3.41 -1.57 8.07
CA PHE A 33 -2.06 -1.95 7.64
C PHE A 33 -2.09 -2.96 6.50
N LEU A 34 -3.05 -3.89 6.46
CA LEU A 34 -3.20 -4.83 5.35
C LEU A 34 -3.50 -4.09 4.03
N THR A 35 -4.44 -3.14 4.06
CA THR A 35 -4.75 -2.27 2.92
C THR A 35 -3.52 -1.50 2.45
N LEU A 36 -2.72 -0.98 3.39
CA LEU A 36 -1.45 -0.30 3.09
C LEU A 36 -0.43 -1.24 2.42
N ALA A 37 -0.29 -2.48 2.89
CA ALA A 37 0.60 -3.48 2.31
C ALA A 37 0.20 -3.84 0.88
N LEU A 38 -1.10 -4.12 0.66
CA LEU A 38 -1.63 -4.47 -0.66
C LEU A 38 -1.42 -3.36 -1.68
N PHE A 39 -1.62 -2.11 -1.26
CA PHE A 39 -1.37 -0.96 -2.11
C PHE A 39 0.11 -0.78 -2.43
N SER A 40 0.98 -0.94 -1.44
CA SER A 40 2.41 -0.90 -1.66
C SER A 40 2.90 -1.99 -2.62
N MET A 41 2.37 -3.22 -2.52
CA MET A 41 2.69 -4.29 -3.46
C MET A 41 2.23 -3.94 -4.88
N SER A 42 1.02 -3.38 -5.01
CA SER A 42 0.46 -2.95 -6.30
C SER A 42 1.31 -1.86 -6.95
N LEU A 43 1.78 -0.87 -6.17
CA LEU A 43 2.72 0.15 -6.62
C LEU A 43 4.06 -0.46 -7.06
N GLY A 44 4.59 -1.42 -6.31
CA GLY A 44 5.82 -2.11 -6.66
C GLY A 44 5.72 -2.86 -8.01
N VAL A 45 4.63 -3.60 -8.23
CA VAL A 45 4.38 -4.29 -9.50
C VAL A 45 4.26 -3.29 -10.66
N TRP A 46 3.54 -2.18 -10.46
CA TRP A 46 3.39 -1.14 -11.47
C TRP A 46 4.72 -0.44 -11.82
N LEU A 47 5.58 -0.22 -10.83
CA LEU A 47 6.93 0.32 -11.02
C LEU A 47 7.83 -0.64 -11.80
N ILE A 48 7.82 -1.92 -11.46
CA ILE A 48 8.58 -2.96 -12.18
C ILE A 48 8.10 -3.06 -13.62
N TYR A 49 6.79 -3.01 -13.85
CA TYR A 49 6.20 -2.96 -15.19
C TYR A 49 6.71 -1.73 -15.95
N ASN A 50 6.59 -0.52 -15.40
CA ASN A 50 7.08 0.69 -16.09
C ASN A 50 8.58 0.65 -16.37
N ALA A 51 9.41 0.20 -15.41
CA ALA A 51 10.85 0.08 -15.61
C ALA A 51 11.23 -0.95 -16.68
N SER A 52 10.36 -1.94 -16.94
CA SER A 52 10.57 -2.95 -17.98
C SER A 52 10.22 -2.44 -19.38
N PHE A 53 9.27 -1.50 -19.49
CA PHE A 53 8.81 -0.95 -20.77
C PHE A 53 9.46 0.39 -21.13
N VAL A 54 9.81 1.21 -20.15
CA VAL A 54 10.52 2.49 -20.31
C VAL A 54 11.95 2.26 -19.89
N TRP A 55 12.85 2.15 -20.87
CA TRP A 55 14.27 1.89 -20.65
C TRP A 55 14.93 3.13 -20.00
N GLY A 56 14.83 3.22 -18.67
CA GLY A 56 15.35 4.34 -17.91
C GLY A 56 14.81 4.38 -16.49
N TRP A 57 15.67 4.16 -15.51
CA TRP A 57 15.36 4.44 -14.11
C TRP A 57 15.50 5.94 -13.87
N ASP A 58 14.45 6.69 -14.17
CA ASP A 58 14.39 8.12 -13.87
C ASP A 58 14.19 8.35 -12.36
N VAL A 59 14.54 9.55 -11.87
CA VAL A 59 14.38 9.98 -10.49
C VAL A 59 12.95 9.75 -9.99
N TYR A 60 11.94 9.99 -10.84
CA TYR A 60 10.54 9.75 -10.51
C TYR A 60 10.23 8.28 -10.18
N THR A 61 10.89 7.33 -10.86
CA THR A 61 10.79 5.90 -10.59
C THR A 61 11.42 5.56 -9.25
N TYR A 62 12.59 6.11 -8.93
CA TYR A 62 13.27 5.89 -7.65
C TYR A 62 12.50 6.48 -6.46
N VAL A 63 11.97 7.70 -6.59
CA VAL A 63 11.18 8.34 -5.53
C VAL A 63 9.92 7.52 -5.25
N SER A 64 9.23 7.08 -6.30
CA SER A 64 8.02 6.25 -6.16
C SER A 64 8.34 4.88 -5.56
N LEU A 65 9.48 4.29 -5.92
CA LEU A 65 9.95 3.02 -5.36
C LEU A 65 10.30 3.16 -3.88
N ALA A 66 11.07 4.18 -3.51
CA ALA A 66 11.41 4.45 -2.12
C ALA A 66 10.16 4.68 -1.27
N PHE A 67 9.17 5.39 -1.80
CA PHE A 67 7.88 5.60 -1.15
C PHE A 67 7.11 4.28 -0.96
N ALA A 68 7.03 3.44 -2.01
CA ALA A 68 6.40 2.12 -1.91
C ALA A 68 7.11 1.27 -0.83
N VAL A 69 8.43 1.15 -0.87
CA VAL A 69 9.19 0.40 0.13
C VAL A 69 8.95 0.92 1.55
N GLY A 70 8.93 2.24 1.75
CA GLY A 70 8.64 2.84 3.06
C GLY A 70 7.24 2.49 3.56
N MET A 71 6.23 2.59 2.69
CA MET A 71 4.84 2.23 3.02
C MET A 71 4.69 0.74 3.34
N PHE A 72 5.40 -0.13 2.61
CA PHE A 72 5.43 -1.55 2.89
C PHE A 72 6.03 -1.84 4.27
N LEU A 73 7.18 -1.23 4.59
CA LEU A 73 7.84 -1.43 5.88
C LEU A 73 6.98 -0.93 7.03
N LEU A 74 6.34 0.23 6.90
CA LEU A 74 5.40 0.74 7.90
C LEU A 74 4.21 -0.19 8.10
N SER A 75 3.67 -0.75 7.01
CA SER A 75 2.60 -1.74 7.07
C SER A 75 3.03 -3.00 7.80
N VAL A 76 4.16 -3.60 7.41
CA VAL A 76 4.66 -4.85 8.01
C VAL A 76 5.01 -4.65 9.47
N PHE A 77 5.66 -3.54 9.81
CA PHE A 77 5.99 -3.21 11.19
C PHE A 77 4.74 -2.98 12.03
N GLY A 78 3.75 -2.26 11.49
CA GLY A 78 2.45 -2.07 12.12
C GLY A 78 1.71 -3.38 12.38
N LEU A 79 1.69 -4.29 11.41
CA LEU A 79 1.11 -5.64 11.55
C LEU A 79 1.87 -6.49 12.57
N TYR A 80 3.20 -6.42 12.57
CA TYR A 80 4.03 -7.18 13.50
C TYR A 80 3.79 -6.72 14.95
N ARG A 81 3.76 -5.41 15.18
CA ARG A 81 3.47 -4.83 16.50
C ARG A 81 2.06 -5.16 16.96
N LEU A 82 1.06 -5.09 16.08
CA LEU A 82 -0.32 -5.51 16.42
C LEU A 82 -0.39 -6.98 16.82
N ARG A 83 0.36 -7.85 16.13
CA ARG A 83 0.43 -9.26 16.48
C ARG A 83 1.05 -9.50 17.87
N GLU A 84 2.01 -8.67 18.28
CA GLU A 84 2.57 -8.70 19.63
C GLU A 84 1.58 -8.17 20.68
N GLU A 85 0.81 -7.12 20.37
CA GLU A 85 -0.17 -6.50 21.28
C GLU A 85 -1.42 -7.37 21.49
N GLU A 86 -1.97 -7.99 20.44
CA GLU A 86 -3.23 -8.78 20.49
C GLU A 86 -3.00 -10.28 20.70
N GLY A 87 -1.77 -10.77 20.56
CA GLY A 87 -1.46 -12.19 20.62
C GLY A 87 -1.97 -12.97 19.40
N SER A 88 -1.21 -13.98 18.97
CA SER A 88 -1.39 -14.65 17.67
C SER A 88 -2.76 -15.30 17.43
N ARG A 89 -3.57 -15.53 18.48
CA ARG A 89 -4.90 -16.17 18.39
C ARG A 89 -6.05 -15.18 18.18
N GLU A 90 -6.02 -14.00 18.79
CA GLU A 90 -7.03 -12.95 18.56
C GLU A 90 -6.77 -12.26 17.23
N PHE A 91 -5.50 -12.00 16.91
CA PHE A 91 -5.09 -11.45 15.63
C PHE A 91 -5.66 -12.27 14.45
N GLN A 92 -5.68 -13.60 14.52
CA GLN A 92 -6.15 -14.46 13.41
C GLN A 92 -7.68 -14.55 13.28
N LYS A 93 -8.46 -14.24 14.33
CA LYS A 93 -9.93 -14.28 14.30
C LYS A 93 -10.58 -13.04 13.69
N GLU A 94 -9.82 -11.96 13.52
CA GLU A 94 -10.31 -10.68 13.01
C GLU A 94 -10.22 -10.52 11.47
N ILE A 95 -9.75 -11.56 10.75
CA ILE A 95 -9.80 -11.66 9.27
C ILE A 95 -11.00 -12.50 8.88
#